data_AF-A0A9Q0DR70-F1
#
_entry.id   AF-A0A9Q0DR70-F1
#
_cell.length_a   1.000
_cell.length_b   1.000
_cell.length_c   1.000
_cell.angle_alpha   90.00
_cell.angle_beta   90.00
_cell.angle_gamma   90.00
#
_symmetry.space_group_name_H-M   'P 1'
#
loop_
_entity.id
_entity.type
_entity.pdbx_description
1 polymer ?
#
loop_
_entity_poly.entity_id
_entity_poly.type
_entity_poly.pdbx_seq_one_letter_code
_entity_poly.pdbx_strand_id
1 'polypeptide(L)'
;MSAPRVRMVGRCLHQLFKLSLSSAGRAGVGTTGVRRLSGAAAPHAAGPWRLLGAACVQRLAVISEEPRLLEIRFSELMHQMELERSLISDHELRLIEDKERMRRRQAADYDSDEEEVEDQDIVLTQDLEDAWEQKLKRFQTQARVQGDVDVRVERADRWLAEPLILLSQQEVGGEKLWLLPQTPWEAGETLKTTAQRALSSTPGLEVQTAFLGSAPCGLYKYRLPRAVQDSEGVRGVKVFFFKAVLRGPLPLPGPSSLWVRKSELKDYLKPSYLAKVTPFILHL
;
A
#
# COMPACT_ATOMS: atom_id res chain seq x y z
N MET A 1 -6.58 52.33 38.23
CA MET A 1 -6.78 50.86 38.18
C MET A 1 -5.88 50.32 37.07
N SER A 2 -4.64 49.99 37.43
CA SER A 2 -4.11 48.61 37.59
C SER A 2 -3.60 48.04 36.26
N ALA A 3 -2.30 48.21 36.04
CA ALA A 3 -1.52 47.48 35.04
C ALA A 3 -1.06 46.13 35.64
N PRO A 4 -1.06 45.01 34.89
CA PRO A 4 -0.47 43.78 35.38
C PRO A 4 1.03 43.75 35.08
N ARG A 5 1.80 43.60 36.18
CA ARG A 5 3.25 43.33 36.19
C ARG A 5 3.53 41.93 35.65
N VAL A 6 4.38 41.84 34.64
CA VAL A 6 5.05 40.61 34.21
C VAL A 6 6.10 40.23 35.26
N ARG A 7 5.98 39.04 35.85
CA ARG A 7 7.00 38.43 36.70
C ARG A 7 7.68 37.30 35.93
N MET A 8 8.98 37.49 35.66
CA MET A 8 9.89 36.39 35.32
C MET A 8 10.04 35.46 36.53
N VAL A 9 9.87 34.16 36.32
CA VAL A 9 10.50 33.13 37.16
C VAL A 9 10.97 32.03 36.22
N GLY A 10 12.26 32.03 35.93
CA GLY A 10 12.93 30.88 35.33
C GLY A 10 13.17 29.81 36.38
N ARG A 11 12.94 28.54 36.01
CA ARG A 11 13.55 27.34 36.61
C ARG A 11 13.59 26.25 35.54
N CYS A 12 14.73 26.15 34.87
CA CYS A 12 15.08 25.03 34.01
C CYS A 12 15.74 23.97 34.91
N LEU A 13 15.08 22.83 35.13
CA LEU A 13 15.65 21.67 35.81
C LEU A 13 15.98 20.62 34.75
N HIS A 14 17.24 20.57 34.33
CA HIS A 14 17.79 19.44 33.59
C HIS A 14 18.10 18.30 34.56
N GLN A 15 17.27 17.26 34.56
CA GLN A 15 17.61 15.98 35.16
C GLN A 15 18.35 15.12 34.13
N LEU A 16 19.67 15.12 34.24
CA LEU A 16 20.56 14.20 33.54
C LEU A 16 20.52 12.83 34.24
N PHE A 17 19.92 11.83 33.58
CA PHE A 17 20.05 10.43 33.97
C PHE A 17 21.47 9.94 33.67
N LYS A 18 22.28 9.79 34.73
CA LYS A 18 23.57 9.11 34.68
C LYS A 18 23.34 7.59 34.77
N LEU A 19 23.54 6.88 33.65
CA LEU A 19 23.70 5.43 33.65
C LEU A 19 25.15 5.10 34.00
N SER A 20 25.38 4.59 35.21
CA SER A 20 26.67 4.04 35.61
C SER A 20 26.83 2.63 35.05
N LEU A 21 27.83 2.43 34.18
CA LEU A 21 28.38 1.11 33.88
C LEU A 21 29.18 0.63 35.10
N SER A 22 28.70 -0.44 35.75
CA SER A 22 29.49 -1.24 36.68
C SER A 22 29.94 -2.52 35.96
N SER A 23 31.21 -2.56 35.62
CA SER A 23 31.92 -3.76 35.21
C SER A 23 32.21 -4.63 36.44
N ALA A 24 31.65 -5.83 36.48
CA ALA A 24 32.11 -6.89 37.37
C ALA A 24 32.33 -8.15 36.52
N GLY A 25 33.60 -8.40 36.21
CA GLY A 25 34.04 -9.63 35.57
C GLY A 25 33.81 -10.82 36.48
N ARG A 26 33.37 -11.92 35.90
CA ARG A 26 33.52 -13.24 36.50
C ARG A 26 33.85 -14.23 35.40
N ALA A 27 35.10 -14.67 35.42
CA ALA A 27 35.59 -15.78 34.62
C ALA A 27 34.84 -17.06 35.03
N GLY A 28 34.33 -17.76 34.02
CA GLY A 28 33.71 -19.08 34.15
C GLY A 28 34.00 -19.86 32.89
N VAL A 29 35.08 -20.64 32.92
CA VAL A 29 35.42 -21.65 31.91
C VAL A 29 34.30 -22.69 31.91
N GLY A 30 33.68 -22.91 30.76
CA GLY A 30 32.59 -23.86 30.59
C GLY A 30 32.49 -24.30 29.14
N THR A 31 33.20 -25.38 28.84
CA THR A 31 33.07 -26.30 27.69
C THR A 31 31.88 -26.09 26.77
N THR A 32 32.18 -25.85 25.49
CA THR A 32 31.26 -25.86 24.35
C THR A 32 30.56 -27.21 24.21
N GLY A 33 29.33 -27.30 24.73
CA GLY A 33 28.41 -28.39 24.42
C GLY A 33 27.68 -28.11 23.13
N VAL A 34 28.12 -28.70 22.02
CA VAL A 34 27.33 -28.78 20.78
C VAL A 34 26.11 -29.64 21.07
N ARG A 35 24.96 -29.00 21.35
CA ARG A 35 23.66 -29.68 21.37
C ARG A 35 23.28 -30.06 19.94
N ARG A 36 23.64 -31.27 19.53
CA ARG A 36 22.94 -31.96 18.44
C ARG A 36 21.51 -32.19 18.89
N LEU A 37 20.56 -31.51 18.25
CA LEU A 37 19.16 -31.89 18.32
C LEU A 37 19.01 -33.17 17.50
N SER A 38 19.22 -34.31 18.16
CA SER A 38 18.77 -35.61 17.65
C SER A 38 17.24 -35.57 17.65
N GLY A 39 16.65 -35.55 16.46
CA GLY A 39 15.20 -35.61 16.26
C GLY A 39 14.68 -36.98 16.65
N ALA A 40 14.43 -37.19 17.94
CA ALA A 40 13.56 -38.26 18.39
C ALA A 40 12.11 -37.85 18.05
N ALA A 41 11.54 -38.48 17.02
CA ALA A 41 10.14 -38.33 16.69
C ALA A 41 9.28 -38.83 17.86
N ALA A 42 8.64 -37.90 18.57
CA ALA A 42 7.65 -38.23 19.57
C ALA A 42 6.48 -39.00 18.90
N PRO A 43 5.92 -40.04 19.54
CA PRO A 43 4.81 -40.79 18.98
C PRO A 43 3.60 -39.85 18.82
N HIS A 44 3.24 -39.55 17.58
CA HIS A 44 2.08 -38.72 17.26
C HIS A 44 0.80 -39.52 17.50
N ALA A 45 0.27 -39.46 18.72
CA ALA A 45 -1.05 -39.99 19.09
C ALA A 45 -2.24 -39.15 18.56
N ALA A 46 -2.05 -38.46 17.44
CA ALA A 46 -3.10 -37.73 16.74
C ALA A 46 -2.79 -37.77 15.24
N GLY A 47 -3.75 -38.23 14.43
CA GLY A 47 -3.58 -38.38 12.98
C GLY A 47 -3.02 -37.12 12.29
N PRO A 48 -2.33 -37.30 11.14
CA PRO A 48 -1.62 -36.23 10.45
C PRO A 48 -2.55 -35.07 10.08
N TRP A 49 -2.01 -33.85 10.09
CA TRP A 49 -2.69 -32.64 9.58
C TRP A 49 -2.27 -32.42 8.13
N ARG A 50 -3.22 -32.19 7.23
CA ARG A 50 -2.92 -31.76 5.86
C ARG A 50 -2.52 -30.29 5.87
N LEU A 51 -1.41 -29.97 5.22
CA LEU A 51 -0.89 -28.61 5.10
C LEU A 51 -1.34 -28.03 3.75
N LEU A 52 -1.93 -26.84 3.76
CA LEU A 52 -2.25 -26.07 2.56
C LEU A 52 -1.45 -24.76 2.56
N GLY A 53 -0.92 -24.38 1.41
CA GLY A 53 -0.35 -23.07 1.16
C GLY A 53 -1.37 -22.20 0.43
N ALA A 54 -1.76 -21.08 1.03
CA ALA A 54 -2.70 -20.13 0.46
C ALA A 54 -2.02 -18.79 0.16
N ALA A 55 -2.32 -18.19 -1.00
CA ALA A 55 -1.80 -16.89 -1.39
C ALA A 55 -2.90 -15.82 -1.27
N CYS A 56 -2.63 -14.78 -0.48
CA CYS A 56 -3.43 -13.56 -0.43
C CYS A 56 -2.77 -12.53 -1.36
N VAL A 57 -3.29 -12.43 -2.59
CA VAL A 57 -2.83 -11.44 -3.57
C VAL A 57 -3.61 -10.15 -3.40
N GLN A 58 -2.88 -9.05 -3.20
CA GLN A 58 -3.42 -7.71 -3.07
C GLN A 58 -3.00 -6.86 -4.25
N ARG A 59 -3.97 -6.21 -4.91
CA ARG A 59 -3.73 -5.08 -5.81
C ARG A 59 -3.69 -3.82 -4.95
N LEU A 60 -2.60 -3.07 -5.01
CA LEU A 60 -2.47 -1.81 -4.28
C LEU A 60 -3.31 -0.70 -4.91
N ALA A 61 -3.58 0.34 -4.14
CA ALA A 61 -4.14 1.58 -4.64
C ALA A 61 -3.27 2.12 -5.79
N VAL A 62 -3.92 2.42 -6.91
CA VAL A 62 -3.27 3.01 -8.11
C VAL A 62 -3.43 4.52 -8.10
N ILE A 63 -4.55 5.00 -7.54
CA ILE A 63 -4.90 6.42 -7.46
C ILE A 63 -4.93 6.83 -5.99
N SER A 64 -4.58 8.08 -5.70
CA SER A 64 -4.76 8.65 -4.37
C SER A 64 -6.22 8.68 -3.95
N GLU A 65 -6.45 8.59 -2.64
CA GLU A 65 -7.78 8.77 -2.08
C GLU A 65 -8.29 10.20 -2.26
N GLU A 66 -9.61 10.37 -2.19
CA GLU A 66 -10.22 11.70 -2.23
C GLU A 66 -10.03 12.40 -0.89
N PRO A 67 -9.53 13.64 -0.88
CA PRO A 67 -9.25 14.35 0.35
C PRO A 67 -10.55 14.66 1.10
N ARG A 68 -10.49 14.58 2.43
CA ARG A 68 -11.60 14.97 3.29
C ARG A 68 -11.75 16.48 3.30
N LEU A 69 -12.95 16.99 3.64
CA LEU A 69 -13.20 18.44 3.73
C LEU A 69 -12.20 19.18 4.63
N LEU A 70 -11.79 18.55 5.73
CA LEU A 70 -10.78 19.12 6.62
C LEU A 70 -9.40 19.18 5.96
N GLU A 71 -9.02 18.16 5.20
CA GLU A 71 -7.74 18.09 4.48
C GLU A 71 -7.69 19.12 3.36
N ILE A 72 -8.80 19.37 2.67
CA ILE A 72 -8.92 20.44 1.66
C ILE A 72 -8.66 21.80 2.31
N ARG A 73 -9.39 22.13 3.38
CA ARG A 73 -9.22 23.42 4.09
C ARG A 73 -7.80 23.58 4.65
N PHE A 74 -7.24 22.50 5.18
CA PHE A 74 -5.88 22.52 5.68
C PHE A 74 -4.86 22.70 4.55
N SER A 75 -5.06 22.04 3.40
CA SER A 75 -4.21 22.21 2.22
C SER A 75 -4.25 23.66 1.71
N GLU A 76 -5.42 24.27 1.67
CA GLU A 76 -5.58 25.69 1.28
C GLU A 76 -4.84 26.62 2.25
N LEU A 77 -5.00 26.41 3.56
CA LEU A 77 -4.28 27.18 4.57
C LEU A 77 -2.77 27.01 4.45
N MET A 78 -2.29 25.78 4.27
CA MET A 78 -0.86 25.50 4.12
C MET A 78 -0.30 26.16 2.86
N HIS A 79 -1.05 26.13 1.75
CA HIS A 79 -0.66 26.79 0.52
C HIS A 79 -0.61 28.32 0.67
N GLN A 80 -1.58 28.93 1.37
CA GLN A 80 -1.55 30.37 1.68
C GLN A 80 -0.34 30.74 2.53
N MET A 81 -0.08 29.98 3.59
CA MET A 81 1.10 30.19 4.44
C MET A 81 2.41 30.03 3.68
N GLU A 82 2.47 29.11 2.72
CA GLU A 82 3.63 28.91 1.85
C GLU A 82 3.85 30.14 0.96
N LEU A 83 2.80 30.63 0.29
CA LEU A 83 2.88 31.83 -0.55
C LEU A 83 3.29 33.08 0.25
N GLU A 84 2.65 33.33 1.39
CA GLU A 84 2.94 34.49 2.24
C GLU A 84 4.37 34.51 2.80
N ARG A 85 4.97 33.32 2.96
CA ARG A 85 6.33 33.16 3.49
C ARG A 85 7.37 32.91 2.41
N SER A 86 6.95 32.76 1.16
CA SER A 86 7.84 32.55 0.03
C SER A 86 8.49 33.86 -0.41
N LEU A 87 9.67 33.74 -1.01
CA LEU A 87 10.29 34.84 -1.74
C LEU A 87 9.73 34.86 -3.16
N ILE A 88 9.81 36.02 -3.81
CA ILE A 88 9.43 36.17 -5.21
C ILE A 88 10.26 35.20 -6.06
N SER A 89 9.57 34.35 -6.82
CA SER A 89 10.20 33.37 -7.71
C SER A 89 10.76 34.05 -8.97
N ASP A 90 11.69 33.37 -9.66
CA ASP A 90 12.26 33.86 -10.92
C ASP A 90 11.18 34.15 -11.98
N HIS A 91 10.10 33.35 -12.00
CA HIS A 91 8.96 33.56 -12.90
C HIS A 91 8.20 34.85 -12.57
N GLU A 92 7.95 35.11 -11.29
CA GLU A 92 7.28 36.34 -10.85
C GLU A 92 8.14 37.58 -11.06
N LEU A 93 9.46 37.49 -10.86
CA LEU A 93 10.40 38.58 -11.16
C LEU A 93 10.34 38.95 -12.64
N ARG A 94 10.43 37.96 -13.55
CA ARG A 94 10.31 38.17 -14.99
C ARG A 94 8.96 38.76 -15.39
N LEU A 95 7.88 38.27 -14.79
CA LEU A 95 6.54 38.81 -15.03
C LEU A 95 6.44 40.30 -14.64
N ILE A 96 7.10 40.72 -13.56
CA ILE A 96 7.16 42.13 -13.13
C ILE A 96 7.99 42.95 -14.13
N GLU A 97 9.18 42.48 -14.50
CA GLU A 97 10.07 43.15 -15.46
C GLU A 97 9.41 43.33 -16.83
N ASP A 98 8.77 42.28 -17.36
CA ASP A 98 8.03 42.32 -18.62
C ASP A 98 6.89 43.34 -18.56
N LYS A 99 6.12 43.37 -17.47
CA LYS A 99 5.04 44.37 -17.27
C LYS A 99 5.59 45.79 -17.21
N GLU A 100 6.73 45.99 -16.55
CA GLU A 100 7.37 47.31 -16.49
C GLU A 100 7.88 47.77 -17.84
N ARG A 101 8.55 46.89 -18.60
CA ARG A 101 9.00 47.16 -19.97
C ARG A 101 7.83 47.53 -20.87
N MET A 102 6.74 46.77 -20.82
CA MET A 102 5.52 47.06 -21.58
C MET A 102 4.89 48.41 -21.18
N ARG A 103 4.88 48.75 -19.89
CA ARG A 103 4.38 50.06 -19.42
C ARG A 103 5.24 51.22 -19.92
N ARG A 104 6.57 51.08 -19.92
CA ARG A 104 7.50 52.11 -20.43
C ARG A 104 7.31 52.32 -21.93
N ARG A 105 7.21 51.25 -22.72
CA ARG A 105 6.92 51.29 -24.16
C ARG A 105 5.56 51.92 -24.51
N GLN A 106 4.57 51.78 -23.61
CA GLN A 106 3.24 52.41 -23.79
C GLN A 106 3.18 53.86 -23.31
N ALA A 107 4.20 54.37 -22.60
CA ALA A 107 4.25 55.76 -22.18
C ALA A 107 4.53 56.67 -23.39
N ALA A 108 3.85 57.81 -23.46
CA ALA A 108 3.92 58.71 -24.62
C ALA A 108 5.29 59.42 -24.79
N ASP A 109 6.18 59.32 -23.80
CA ASP A 109 7.51 59.96 -23.76
C ASP A 109 8.64 58.92 -23.95
N TYR A 110 8.35 57.85 -24.68
CA TYR A 110 9.30 56.77 -24.93
C TYR A 110 10.37 57.19 -25.94
N ASP A 111 11.61 57.36 -25.49
CA ASP A 111 12.78 57.54 -26.34
C ASP A 111 13.31 56.16 -26.76
N SER A 112 13.27 55.88 -28.06
CA SER A 112 13.57 54.55 -28.63
C SER A 112 15.04 54.18 -28.55
N ASP A 113 15.92 55.15 -28.29
CA ASP A 113 17.37 55.01 -28.39
C ASP A 113 18.02 54.46 -27.09
N GLU A 114 17.26 54.30 -25.99
CA GLU A 114 17.77 53.81 -24.69
C GLU A 114 17.68 52.28 -24.47
N GLU A 115 16.89 51.53 -25.26
CA GLU A 115 16.69 50.07 -25.09
C GLU A 115 17.41 49.19 -26.16
N GLU A 116 18.41 49.69 -26.89
CA GLU A 116 19.13 48.92 -27.94
C GLU A 116 20.05 47.78 -27.44
N VAL A 117 19.99 47.39 -26.16
CA VAL A 117 20.83 46.32 -25.60
C VAL A 117 20.00 45.09 -25.25
N GLU A 118 19.97 44.16 -26.22
CA GLU A 118 19.56 42.75 -26.11
C GLU A 118 18.04 42.45 -26.06
N ASP A 119 17.34 42.76 -27.15
CA ASP A 119 16.01 42.20 -27.51
C ASP A 119 16.07 40.68 -27.81
N GLN A 120 16.46 39.85 -26.83
CA GLN A 120 16.61 38.39 -27.03
C GLN A 120 15.49 37.53 -26.45
N ASP A 121 14.59 38.08 -25.62
CA ASP A 121 13.38 37.35 -25.19
C ASP A 121 12.19 37.68 -26.09
N ILE A 122 12.09 36.92 -27.19
CA ILE A 122 11.02 36.99 -28.18
C ILE A 122 9.66 36.58 -27.58
N VAL A 123 9.65 35.87 -26.45
CA VAL A 123 8.45 35.29 -25.84
C VAL A 123 8.23 35.94 -24.47
N LEU A 124 7.10 36.62 -24.29
CA LEU A 124 6.75 37.20 -23.00
C LEU A 124 6.37 36.11 -22.01
N THR A 125 6.54 36.40 -20.72
CA THR A 125 6.14 35.47 -19.65
C THR A 125 4.65 35.08 -19.73
N GLN A 126 3.78 36.00 -20.18
CA GLN A 126 2.35 35.73 -20.41
C GLN A 126 2.11 34.76 -21.58
N ASP A 127 2.88 34.86 -22.66
CA ASP A 127 2.77 33.94 -23.80
C ASP A 127 3.12 32.50 -23.38
N LEU A 128 4.05 32.34 -22.44
CA LEU A 128 4.39 31.05 -21.85
C LEU A 128 3.25 30.48 -21.00
N GLU A 129 2.61 31.29 -20.17
CA GLU A 129 1.43 30.89 -19.38
C GLU A 129 0.29 30.43 -20.29
N ASP A 130 0.00 31.19 -21.35
CA ASP A 130 -1.00 30.82 -22.36
C ASP A 130 -0.64 29.50 -23.07
N ALA A 131 0.63 29.31 -23.43
CA ALA A 131 1.10 28.07 -24.03
C ALA A 131 0.94 26.87 -23.08
N TRP A 132 1.20 27.04 -21.78
CA TRP A 132 0.99 26.00 -20.78
C TRP A 132 -0.49 25.70 -20.58
N GLU A 133 -1.34 26.72 -20.51
CA GLU A 133 -2.79 26.53 -20.45
C GLU A 133 -3.33 25.79 -21.67
N GLN A 134 -2.85 26.14 -22.88
CA GLN A 134 -3.24 25.43 -24.10
C GLN A 134 -2.81 23.96 -24.06
N LYS A 135 -1.61 23.66 -23.56
CA LYS A 135 -1.14 22.27 -23.38
C LYS A 135 -2.01 21.53 -22.35
N LEU A 136 -2.36 22.18 -21.24
CA LEU A 136 -3.22 21.60 -20.21
C LEU A 136 -4.62 21.30 -20.76
N LYS A 137 -5.22 22.23 -21.52
CA LYS A 137 -6.54 22.06 -22.15
C LYS A 137 -6.54 20.94 -23.21
N ARG A 138 -5.42 20.74 -23.92
CA ARG A 138 -5.26 19.64 -24.88
C ARG A 138 -5.06 18.28 -24.21
N PHE A 139 -4.52 18.25 -22.99
CA PHE A 139 -4.24 17.02 -22.27
C PHE A 139 -5.52 16.45 -21.63
N GLN A 140 -5.94 15.29 -22.11
CA GLN A 140 -7.08 14.57 -21.54
C GLN A 140 -6.59 13.59 -20.47
N THR A 141 -6.95 13.86 -19.21
CA THR A 141 -6.66 12.95 -18.10
C THR A 141 -7.54 11.71 -18.19
N GLN A 142 -7.00 10.55 -17.82
CA GLN A 142 -7.80 9.35 -17.64
C GLN A 142 -8.78 9.52 -16.47
N ALA A 143 -9.98 8.98 -16.61
CA ALA A 143 -11.00 9.04 -15.56
C ALA A 143 -10.51 8.29 -14.30
N ARG A 144 -10.61 8.94 -13.13
CA ARG A 144 -10.24 8.33 -11.84
C ARG A 144 -11.20 7.20 -11.42
N VAL A 145 -12.43 7.26 -11.89
CA VAL A 145 -13.46 6.22 -11.68
C VAL A 145 -13.71 5.54 -13.01
N GLN A 146 -13.32 4.27 -13.11
CA GLN A 146 -13.50 3.47 -14.31
C GLN A 146 -14.55 2.38 -14.05
N GLY A 147 -15.81 2.79 -13.90
CA GLY A 147 -16.94 1.86 -13.94
C GLY A 147 -18.06 2.12 -12.96
N ASP A 148 -19.24 1.68 -13.39
CA ASP A 148 -20.47 1.56 -12.61
C ASP A 148 -20.25 0.61 -11.43
N VAL A 149 -20.70 1.00 -10.24
CA VAL A 149 -20.37 0.35 -8.95
C VAL A 149 -20.81 -1.12 -8.88
N ASP A 150 -21.67 -1.56 -9.80
CA ASP A 150 -22.46 -2.79 -9.65
C ASP A 150 -22.18 -3.91 -10.67
N VAL A 151 -21.46 -3.69 -11.77
CA VAL A 151 -21.69 -4.57 -12.93
C VAL A 151 -20.77 -5.80 -13.02
N ARG A 152 -19.49 -5.78 -12.57
CA ARG A 152 -18.58 -6.95 -12.69
C ARG A 152 -17.50 -7.03 -11.59
N VAL A 153 -17.69 -7.90 -10.60
CA VAL A 153 -16.73 -8.19 -9.50
C VAL A 153 -15.45 -8.89 -10.01
N GLU A 154 -15.48 -9.41 -11.23
CA GLU A 154 -14.36 -10.09 -11.89
C GLU A 154 -13.24 -9.13 -12.35
N ARG A 155 -13.54 -7.82 -12.48
CA ARG A 155 -12.58 -6.83 -12.98
C ARG A 155 -11.73 -6.24 -11.86
N ALA A 156 -10.40 -6.27 -12.06
CA ALA A 156 -9.44 -5.64 -11.16
C ALA A 156 -9.43 -4.09 -11.24
N ASP A 157 -10.04 -3.52 -12.28
CA ASP A 157 -9.93 -2.09 -12.63
C ASP A 157 -11.08 -1.25 -12.05
N ARG A 158 -12.05 -1.88 -11.38
CA ARG A 158 -13.29 -1.20 -10.94
C ARG A 158 -13.04 -0.15 -9.85
N TRP A 159 -12.12 -0.43 -8.91
CA TRP A 159 -11.81 0.42 -7.77
C TRP A 159 -10.31 0.66 -7.72
N LEU A 160 -9.90 1.84 -8.18
CA LEU A 160 -8.48 2.20 -8.28
C LEU A 160 -7.93 2.79 -6.97
N ALA A 161 -8.77 3.44 -6.17
CA ALA A 161 -8.39 4.08 -4.90
C ALA A 161 -8.13 3.07 -3.77
N GLU A 162 -8.96 2.02 -3.64
CA GLU A 162 -8.84 1.05 -2.55
C GLU A 162 -8.07 -0.21 -2.96
N PRO A 163 -7.33 -0.86 -2.05
CA PRO A 163 -6.70 -2.14 -2.35
C PRO A 163 -7.75 -3.25 -2.57
N LEU A 164 -7.54 -4.06 -3.60
CA LEU A 164 -8.42 -5.19 -3.94
C LEU A 164 -7.74 -6.52 -3.64
N ILE A 165 -8.54 -7.52 -3.26
CA ILE A 165 -8.08 -8.85 -2.87
C ILE A 165 -8.61 -9.88 -3.86
N LEU A 166 -7.75 -10.78 -4.28
CA LEU A 166 -8.11 -11.90 -5.14
C LEU A 166 -8.79 -13.02 -4.34
N LEU A 167 -9.97 -13.43 -4.79
CA LEU A 167 -10.64 -14.66 -4.40
C LEU A 167 -10.73 -15.60 -5.60
N SER A 168 -10.63 -16.90 -5.33
CA SER A 168 -10.80 -17.97 -6.32
C SER A 168 -11.94 -18.90 -5.91
N GLN A 169 -12.72 -19.37 -6.88
CA GLN A 169 -13.71 -20.42 -6.63
C GLN A 169 -12.99 -21.77 -6.48
N GLN A 170 -13.24 -22.47 -5.38
CA GLN A 170 -12.67 -23.79 -5.12
C GLN A 170 -13.71 -24.76 -4.59
N GLU A 171 -13.58 -26.02 -4.98
CA GLU A 171 -14.42 -27.10 -4.46
C GLU A 171 -13.78 -27.71 -3.21
N VAL A 172 -14.43 -27.56 -2.06
CA VAL A 172 -13.99 -28.14 -0.79
C VAL A 172 -15.10 -29.04 -0.26
N GLY A 173 -14.88 -30.36 -0.30
CA GLY A 173 -15.86 -31.34 0.17
C GLY A 173 -17.13 -31.42 -0.67
N GLY A 174 -17.04 -31.11 -1.97
CA GLY A 174 -18.18 -31.11 -2.91
C GLY A 174 -18.97 -29.80 -2.97
N GLU A 175 -18.67 -28.84 -2.09
CA GLU A 175 -19.25 -27.49 -2.14
C GLU A 175 -18.30 -26.51 -2.85
N LYS A 176 -18.83 -25.73 -3.79
CA LYS A 176 -18.12 -24.60 -4.42
C LYS A 176 -18.11 -23.42 -3.45
N LEU A 177 -16.94 -23.08 -2.91
CA LEU A 177 -16.75 -21.98 -1.98
C LEU A 177 -15.75 -20.97 -2.53
N TRP A 178 -15.99 -19.69 -2.25
CA TRP A 178 -15.01 -18.64 -2.52
C TRP A 178 -13.96 -18.63 -1.42
N LEU A 179 -12.69 -18.81 -1.80
CA LEU A 179 -11.56 -18.87 -0.88
C LEU A 179 -10.34 -18.19 -1.52
N LEU A 180 -9.34 -17.88 -0.70
CA LEU A 180 -8.04 -17.48 -1.24
C LEU A 180 -7.46 -18.67 -2.05
N PRO A 181 -6.76 -18.40 -3.18
CA PRO A 181 -6.05 -19.44 -3.93
C PRO A 181 -5.18 -20.29 -3.01
N GLN A 182 -5.47 -21.59 -2.91
CA GLN A 182 -4.78 -22.51 -2.01
C GLN A 182 -4.55 -23.86 -2.67
N THR A 183 -3.43 -24.49 -2.34
CA THR A 183 -3.06 -25.82 -2.83
C THR A 183 -2.46 -26.67 -1.71
N PRO A 184 -2.57 -28.01 -1.80
CA PRO A 184 -1.92 -28.90 -0.87
C PRO A 184 -0.41 -28.84 -1.01
N TRP A 185 0.27 -28.84 0.14
CA TRP A 185 1.72 -28.91 0.19
C TRP A 185 2.21 -30.29 -0.26
N GLU A 186 3.27 -30.29 -1.06
CA GLU A 186 3.91 -31.48 -1.61
C GLU A 186 5.33 -31.61 -1.06
N ALA A 187 5.80 -32.85 -0.88
CA ALA A 187 7.11 -33.12 -0.30
C ALA A 187 8.23 -32.63 -1.24
N GLY A 188 9.12 -31.79 -0.72
CA GLY A 188 10.23 -31.19 -1.48
C GLY A 188 10.05 -29.70 -1.81
N GLU A 189 8.86 -29.13 -1.56
CA GLU A 189 8.58 -27.70 -1.75
C GLU A 189 8.59 -26.93 -0.43
N THR A 190 8.83 -25.62 -0.48
CA THR A 190 8.55 -24.71 0.64
C THR A 190 7.07 -24.31 0.66
N LEU A 191 6.52 -23.94 1.81
CA LEU A 191 5.14 -23.47 1.89
C LEU A 191 4.88 -22.21 1.01
N LYS A 192 5.92 -21.37 0.84
CA LYS A 192 5.86 -20.21 -0.07
C LYS A 192 5.74 -20.63 -1.53
N THR A 193 6.55 -21.61 -1.96
CA THR A 193 6.49 -22.10 -3.35
C THR A 193 5.17 -22.80 -3.63
N THR A 194 4.60 -23.49 -2.64
CA THR A 194 3.23 -24.03 -2.75
C THR A 194 2.20 -22.91 -2.96
N ALA A 195 2.30 -21.80 -2.22
CA ALA A 195 1.42 -20.64 -2.44
C ALA A 195 1.63 -19.97 -3.81
N GLN A 196 2.87 -19.93 -4.33
CA GLN A 196 3.14 -19.49 -5.70
C GLN A 196 2.50 -20.42 -6.74
N ARG A 197 2.63 -21.74 -6.55
CA ARG A 197 1.99 -22.75 -7.39
C ARG A 197 0.47 -22.65 -7.35
N ALA A 198 -0.12 -22.28 -6.22
CA ALA A 198 -1.56 -22.05 -6.12
C ALA A 198 -2.04 -20.96 -7.09
N LEU A 199 -1.26 -19.90 -7.26
CA LEU A 199 -1.58 -18.84 -8.22
C LEU A 199 -1.44 -19.32 -9.66
N SER A 200 -0.34 -19.99 -10.00
CA SER A 200 -0.10 -20.52 -11.35
C SER A 200 -1.10 -21.63 -11.75
N SER A 201 -1.61 -22.38 -10.78
CA SER A 201 -2.61 -23.44 -11.00
C SER A 201 -4.04 -22.89 -11.11
N THR A 202 -4.27 -21.62 -10.79
CA THR A 202 -5.62 -21.03 -10.87
C THR A 202 -5.96 -20.78 -12.34
N PRO A 203 -7.05 -21.37 -12.87
CA PRO A 203 -7.38 -21.25 -14.28
C PRO A 203 -7.73 -19.81 -14.66
N GLY A 204 -7.19 -19.34 -15.79
CA GLY A 204 -7.46 -18.01 -16.34
C GLY A 204 -6.77 -16.85 -15.60
N LEU A 205 -5.83 -17.14 -14.68
CA LEU A 205 -5.14 -16.12 -13.90
C LEU A 205 -3.65 -16.04 -14.27
N GLU A 206 -3.33 -15.27 -15.31
CA GLU A 206 -1.94 -14.91 -15.61
C GLU A 206 -1.55 -13.67 -14.81
N VAL A 207 -0.96 -13.89 -13.63
CA VAL A 207 -0.60 -12.81 -12.71
C VAL A 207 0.86 -12.89 -12.32
N GLN A 208 1.56 -11.78 -12.52
CA GLN A 208 2.86 -11.54 -11.91
C GLN A 208 2.66 -11.04 -10.47
N THR A 209 3.21 -11.78 -9.50
CA THR A 209 3.08 -11.43 -8.07
C THR A 209 4.43 -11.31 -7.39
N ALA A 210 4.54 -10.38 -6.44
CA ALA A 210 5.66 -10.28 -5.52
C ALA A 210 5.24 -10.66 -4.11
N PHE A 211 5.82 -11.73 -3.59
CA PHE A 211 5.56 -12.19 -2.23
C PHE A 211 6.33 -11.35 -1.20
N LEU A 212 5.63 -10.91 -0.16
CA LEU A 212 6.15 -10.04 0.90
C LEU A 212 6.82 -10.86 2.01
N GLY A 213 7.88 -11.59 1.67
CA GLY A 213 8.65 -12.42 2.59
C GLY A 213 8.43 -13.92 2.41
N SER A 214 9.05 -14.70 3.30
CA SER A 214 8.97 -16.17 3.35
C SER A 214 8.16 -16.70 4.53
N ALA A 215 7.76 -15.83 5.46
CA ALA A 215 6.95 -16.21 6.61
C ALA A 215 5.45 -16.13 6.28
N PRO A 216 4.63 -17.06 6.79
CA PRO A 216 3.18 -16.95 6.66
C PRO A 216 2.64 -15.81 7.53
N CYS A 217 1.67 -15.07 7.00
CA CYS A 217 1.00 -13.95 7.66
C CYS A 217 -0.14 -14.40 8.59
N GLY A 218 -0.63 -15.63 8.40
CA GLY A 218 -1.71 -16.17 9.22
C GLY A 218 -1.87 -17.67 9.07
N LEU A 219 -2.61 -18.26 10.01
CA LEU A 219 -2.93 -19.68 10.04
C LEU A 219 -4.43 -19.88 10.30
N TYR A 220 -5.09 -20.64 9.44
CA TYR A 220 -6.42 -21.16 9.67
C TYR A 220 -6.38 -22.67 9.89
N LYS A 221 -7.04 -23.15 10.94
CA LYS A 221 -7.08 -24.58 11.29
C LYS A 221 -8.54 -25.01 11.42
N TYR A 222 -8.91 -26.10 10.76
CA TYR A 222 -10.23 -26.70 10.89
C TYR A 222 -10.12 -28.22 10.89
N ARG A 223 -11.06 -28.88 11.58
CA ARG A 223 -11.16 -30.33 11.63
C ARG A 223 -12.11 -30.79 10.54
N LEU A 224 -11.74 -31.85 9.84
CA LEU A 224 -12.62 -32.46 8.84
C LEU A 224 -13.75 -33.24 9.54
N PRO A 225 -14.91 -33.47 8.91
CA PRO A 225 -15.94 -34.36 9.44
C PRO A 225 -15.40 -35.79 9.63
N ARG A 226 -15.90 -36.53 10.63
CA ARG A 226 -15.42 -37.88 10.98
C ARG A 226 -15.40 -38.84 9.77
N ALA A 227 -16.42 -38.75 8.91
CA ALA A 227 -16.52 -39.55 7.68
C ALA A 227 -15.29 -39.41 6.76
N VAL A 228 -14.67 -38.22 6.69
CA VAL A 228 -13.47 -37.97 5.88
C VAL A 228 -12.19 -38.28 6.68
N GLN A 229 -12.23 -38.17 8.01
CA GLN A 229 -11.11 -38.54 8.86
C GLN A 229 -10.83 -40.04 8.77
N ASP A 230 -11.88 -40.85 8.73
CA ASP A 230 -11.77 -42.32 8.71
C ASP A 230 -11.36 -42.83 7.32
N SER A 231 -11.74 -42.14 6.23
CA SER A 231 -11.38 -42.52 4.87
C SER A 231 -9.97 -42.08 4.46
N GLU A 232 -9.54 -40.87 4.83
CA GLU A 232 -8.24 -40.31 4.43
C GLU A 232 -7.17 -40.44 5.54
N GLY A 233 -7.55 -40.83 6.76
CA GLY A 233 -6.65 -40.91 7.91
C GLY A 233 -6.14 -39.54 8.41
N VAL A 234 -6.77 -38.44 7.98
CA VAL A 234 -6.32 -37.07 8.26
C VAL A 234 -7.23 -36.41 9.31
N ARG A 235 -6.63 -35.85 10.37
CA ARG A 235 -7.39 -35.21 11.48
C ARG A 235 -8.05 -33.89 11.07
N GLY A 236 -7.43 -33.16 10.15
CA GLY A 236 -7.87 -31.85 9.72
C GLY A 236 -6.85 -31.15 8.85
N VAL A 237 -7.13 -29.88 8.56
CA VAL A 237 -6.36 -29.08 7.62
C VAL A 237 -5.84 -27.81 8.30
N LYS A 238 -4.59 -27.47 7.99
CA LYS A 238 -3.92 -26.23 8.38
C LYS A 238 -3.57 -25.44 7.13
N VAL A 239 -4.17 -24.26 6.98
CA VAL A 239 -3.97 -23.35 5.85
C VAL A 239 -3.06 -22.21 6.29
N PHE A 240 -1.91 -22.09 5.63
CA PHE A 240 -0.95 -21.01 5.85
C PHE A 240 -1.14 -19.93 4.80
N PHE A 241 -1.40 -18.69 5.24
CA PHE A 241 -1.59 -17.56 4.34
C PHE A 241 -0.26 -16.85 4.07
N PHE A 242 0.06 -16.63 2.81
CA PHE A 242 1.20 -15.83 2.37
C PHE A 242 0.70 -14.58 1.68
N LYS A 243 1.26 -13.43 2.05
CA LYS A 243 0.90 -12.17 1.43
C LYS A 243 1.71 -11.94 0.16
N ALA A 244 1.01 -11.58 -0.91
CA ALA A 244 1.60 -11.20 -2.18
C ALA A 244 0.95 -9.92 -2.71
N VAL A 245 1.72 -9.16 -3.48
CA VAL A 245 1.26 -7.95 -4.15
C VAL A 245 1.28 -8.18 -5.65
N LEU A 246 0.22 -7.76 -6.33
CA LEU A 246 0.16 -7.74 -7.78
C LEU A 246 1.26 -6.81 -8.32
N ARG A 247 2.13 -7.33 -9.18
CA ARG A 247 3.11 -6.53 -9.94
C ARG A 247 2.84 -6.71 -11.42
N GLY A 248 2.83 -5.64 -12.19
CA GLY A 248 2.61 -5.72 -13.65
C GLY A 248 1.16 -5.41 -14.06
N PRO A 249 0.77 -5.79 -15.28
CA PRO A 249 -0.51 -5.41 -15.85
C PRO A 249 -1.68 -6.01 -15.07
N LEU A 250 -2.82 -5.32 -15.12
CA LEU A 250 -4.05 -5.78 -14.47
C LEU A 250 -4.50 -7.08 -15.16
N PRO A 251 -4.82 -8.13 -14.39
CA PRO A 251 -5.19 -9.41 -14.97
C PRO A 251 -6.55 -9.32 -15.66
N LEU A 252 -6.67 -10.08 -16.74
CA LEU A 252 -7.94 -10.26 -17.44
C LEU A 252 -8.95 -10.95 -16.49
N PRO A 253 -10.24 -10.58 -16.57
CA PRO A 253 -11.28 -11.22 -15.78
C PRO A 253 -11.38 -12.70 -16.17
N GLY A 254 -11.22 -13.59 -15.18
CA GLY A 254 -11.39 -15.03 -15.34
C GLY A 254 -12.68 -15.50 -14.66
N PRO A 255 -13.34 -16.56 -15.17
CA PRO A 255 -14.65 -17.02 -14.66
C PRO A 255 -14.60 -17.52 -13.21
N SER A 256 -13.40 -17.83 -12.69
CA SER A 256 -13.16 -18.35 -11.35
C SER A 256 -12.41 -17.38 -10.43
N SER A 257 -12.23 -16.12 -10.84
CA SER A 257 -11.47 -15.11 -10.08
C SER A 257 -12.31 -13.88 -9.79
N LEU A 258 -12.32 -13.43 -8.53
CA LEU A 258 -13.01 -12.22 -8.09
C LEU A 258 -12.03 -11.26 -7.42
N TRP A 259 -12.19 -9.97 -7.69
CA TRP A 259 -11.44 -8.90 -7.04
C TRP A 259 -12.35 -8.12 -6.10
N VAL A 260 -12.13 -8.31 -4.80
CA VAL A 260 -13.09 -7.94 -3.76
C VAL A 260 -12.46 -6.95 -2.79
N ARG A 261 -13.25 -5.98 -2.33
CA ARG A 261 -12.87 -5.04 -1.26
C ARG A 261 -12.89 -5.74 0.10
N LYS A 262 -12.20 -5.15 1.08
CA LYS A 262 -12.24 -5.65 2.47
C LYS A 262 -13.67 -5.65 3.06
N SER A 263 -14.49 -4.68 2.67
CA SER A 263 -15.90 -4.54 3.09
C SER A 263 -16.77 -5.69 2.58
N GLU A 264 -16.67 -5.98 1.29
CA GLU A 264 -17.40 -7.04 0.57
C GLU A 264 -16.94 -8.46 0.93
N LEU A 265 -15.74 -8.60 1.53
CA LEU A 265 -15.18 -9.91 1.89
C LEU A 265 -16.10 -10.73 2.82
N LYS A 266 -16.96 -10.04 3.58
CA LYS A 266 -17.93 -10.64 4.52
C LYS A 266 -19.04 -11.41 3.83
N ASP A 267 -19.37 -11.05 2.60
CA ASP A 267 -20.48 -11.66 1.86
C ASP A 267 -20.06 -13.00 1.23
N TYR A 268 -18.76 -13.17 0.96
CA TYR A 268 -18.22 -14.36 0.30
C TYR A 268 -17.60 -15.38 1.26
N LEU A 269 -16.93 -14.93 2.33
CA LEU A 269 -16.15 -15.82 3.21
C LEU A 269 -16.95 -16.24 4.45
N LYS A 270 -16.81 -17.51 4.84
CA LYS A 270 -17.33 -18.00 6.12
C LYS A 270 -16.74 -17.17 7.28
N PRO A 271 -17.53 -16.80 8.31
CA PRO A 271 -17.10 -15.86 9.35
C PRO A 271 -15.89 -16.35 10.16
N SER A 272 -15.75 -17.66 10.36
CA SER A 272 -14.59 -18.24 11.05
C SER A 272 -13.27 -18.09 10.27
N TYR A 273 -13.36 -18.11 8.93
CA TYR A 273 -12.23 -17.90 8.04
C TYR A 273 -11.91 -16.41 7.92
N LEU A 274 -12.95 -15.57 7.76
CA LEU A 274 -12.80 -14.12 7.71
C LEU A 274 -12.07 -13.56 8.94
N ALA A 275 -12.42 -14.02 10.15
CA ALA A 275 -11.76 -13.60 11.38
C ALA A 275 -10.23 -13.86 11.41
N LYS A 276 -9.74 -14.82 10.62
CA LYS A 276 -8.30 -15.09 10.46
C LYS A 276 -7.66 -14.30 9.32
N VAL A 277 -8.45 -13.89 8.34
CA VAL A 277 -8.00 -13.17 7.15
C VAL A 277 -7.95 -11.66 7.36
N THR A 278 -8.95 -11.09 8.06
CA THR A 278 -9.04 -9.65 8.34
C THR A 278 -7.79 -9.03 9.00
N PRO A 279 -7.11 -9.69 9.96
CA PRO A 279 -5.98 -9.08 10.67
C PRO A 279 -4.76 -8.77 9.80
N PHE A 280 -4.50 -9.53 8.73
CA PHE A 280 -3.32 -9.31 7.88
C PHE A 280 -3.64 -8.53 6.59
N ILE A 281 -4.90 -8.19 6.35
CA ILE A 281 -5.31 -7.28 5.28
C ILE A 281 -5.12 -5.84 5.78
N LEU A 282 -4.07 -5.19 5.27
CA LEU A 282 -3.83 -3.77 5.51
C LEU A 282 -4.96 -2.94 4.90
N HIS A 283 -5.52 -2.05 5.72
CA HIS A 283 -6.26 -0.89 5.27
C HIS A 283 -5.38 0.28 5.72
N LEU A 284 -4.74 0.92 4.76
CA LEU A 284 -4.08 2.20 5.01
C LEU A 284 -5.11 3.32 4.83
#